data_AF-X0RA65-F1
#
_entry.id   AF-X0RA65-F1
#
_cell.length_a   1.000
_cell.length_b   1.000
_cell.length_c   1.000
_cell.angle_alpha   90.00
_cell.angle_beta   90.00
_cell.angle_gamma   90.00
#
_symmetry.space_group_name_H-M   'P 1'
#
loop_
_entity.id
_entity.type
_entity.pdbx_description
1 polymer ?
#
loop_
_entity_poly.entity_id
_entity_poly.type
_entity_poly.pdbx_seq_one_letter_code
_entity_poly.pdbx_strand_id
1 'polypeptide(L)'
;MTDDFDKNLELVDAVKNLSEGKKPFGLAGIFGKSAEKKSLESITIVSSAPSSEADWQYISSFITFRKKSQALILRWNALSNELSLPIFEVAPDNLSALHSAVHLYDEIIASNHLQHSIRQALSTIFIDWDIISAAPYDTDILAEIENVLKQHLKRHNLAESLTLKETLLNKLADYKGNISEKMTAFVTQNIGDPSLSDDELQADYQELLNELKRVNNLATDLQTVADVTQLIEDNGAPLWAKKLRYEPHNNSQDTLASDNWQQIWRIARLTSFIDSIDGRKELVQLAKTRGNLEVSLARLYQEAITKRAWLKVAENATPNVRASLEKYRSAIMRIGKGTGKGAHYYRREAREASAGASAAIPCWIMPHYRISESLPAEFGSFDLVIIDEASQSDLTALPAIMRAKKVLIVGDDKQVSPEASVSISKKFAI
;
A
#
# COMPACT_ATOMS: atom_id res chain seq x y z
N MET A 1 79.40 -52.93 -25.40
CA MET A 1 79.19 -53.70 -26.65
C MET A 1 79.31 -52.70 -27.79
N THR A 2 80.13 -52.96 -28.82
CA THR A 2 80.24 -52.04 -29.97
C THR A 2 78.95 -52.07 -30.80
N ASP A 3 78.61 -50.97 -31.49
CA ASP A 3 77.33 -50.81 -32.19
C ASP A 3 77.06 -51.86 -33.28
N ASP A 4 78.11 -52.48 -33.82
CA ASP A 4 78.01 -53.52 -34.85
C ASP A 4 78.06 -54.96 -34.32
N PHE A 5 78.09 -55.18 -33.00
CA PHE A 5 78.16 -56.54 -32.43
C PHE A 5 77.02 -57.44 -32.92
N ASP A 6 75.81 -56.89 -33.06
CA ASP A 6 74.60 -57.64 -33.43
C ASP A 6 74.56 -58.02 -34.92
N LYS A 7 75.41 -57.40 -35.76
CA LYS A 7 75.54 -57.67 -37.20
C LYS A 7 76.44 -58.87 -37.49
N ASN A 8 77.32 -59.26 -36.56
CA ASN A 8 78.18 -60.43 -36.71
C ASN A 8 77.47 -61.69 -36.22
N LEU A 9 76.96 -62.49 -37.16
CA LEU A 9 76.25 -63.75 -36.89
C LEU A 9 77.05 -64.71 -36.00
N GLU A 10 78.38 -64.78 -36.18
CA GLU A 10 79.22 -65.69 -35.42
C GLU A 10 79.36 -65.29 -33.95
N LEU A 11 79.35 -63.99 -33.65
CA LEU A 11 79.38 -63.46 -32.28
C LEU A 11 78.04 -63.67 -31.58
N VAL A 12 76.93 -63.50 -32.30
CA VAL A 12 75.59 -63.74 -31.77
C VAL A 12 75.37 -65.22 -31.47
N ASP A 13 75.82 -66.11 -32.36
CA ASP A 13 75.77 -67.57 -32.13
C ASP A 13 76.68 -67.99 -30.97
N ALA A 14 77.82 -67.32 -30.77
CA ALA A 14 78.71 -67.59 -29.65
C ALA A 14 78.10 -67.20 -28.29
N VAL A 15 77.44 -66.05 -28.22
CA VAL A 15 76.67 -65.64 -27.03
C VAL A 15 75.50 -66.59 -26.78
N LYS A 16 74.81 -67.04 -27.84
CA LYS A 16 73.73 -68.02 -27.73
C LYS A 16 74.23 -69.37 -27.18
N ASN A 17 75.35 -69.88 -27.69
CA ASN A 17 75.97 -71.10 -27.19
C ASN A 17 76.36 -70.98 -25.71
N LEU A 18 76.93 -69.85 -25.29
CA LEU A 18 77.26 -69.59 -23.89
C LEU A 18 76.03 -69.50 -22.98
N SER A 19 74.92 -68.96 -23.49
CA SER A 19 73.64 -68.91 -22.76
C SER A 19 72.96 -70.27 -22.58
N GLU A 20 73.40 -71.30 -23.32
CA GLU A 20 72.94 -72.69 -23.26
C GLU A 20 73.98 -73.62 -22.61
N GLY A 21 75.02 -73.08 -21.97
CA GLY A 21 76.10 -73.85 -21.32
C GLY A 21 77.06 -74.56 -22.29
N LYS A 22 77.05 -74.20 -23.58
CA LYS A 22 77.90 -74.78 -24.63
C LYS A 22 79.15 -73.92 -24.87
N LYS A 23 80.15 -74.49 -25.54
CA LYS A 23 81.36 -73.74 -25.93
C LYS A 23 81.00 -72.63 -26.95
N PRO A 24 81.54 -71.40 -26.81
CA PRO A 24 81.16 -70.25 -27.63
C PRO A 24 81.40 -70.48 -29.13
N PHE A 25 82.54 -71.08 -29.48
CA PHE A 25 82.85 -71.46 -30.85
C PHE A 25 82.90 -72.98 -30.93
N GLY A 26 82.18 -73.56 -31.91
CA GLY A 26 82.19 -75.00 -32.17
C GLY A 26 83.58 -75.53 -32.58
N LEU A 27 83.67 -76.81 -32.94
CA LEU A 27 84.93 -77.50 -33.28
C LEU A 27 85.73 -76.86 -34.44
N ALA A 28 85.12 -75.97 -35.24
CA ALA A 28 85.77 -75.21 -36.31
C ALA A 28 86.53 -73.94 -35.83
N GLY A 29 86.46 -73.56 -34.54
CA GLY A 29 87.02 -72.31 -34.00
C GLY A 29 88.49 -72.35 -33.55
N ILE A 30 89.23 -73.41 -33.89
CA ILE A 30 90.60 -73.66 -33.39
C ILE A 30 91.65 -72.85 -34.17
N PHE A 31 91.36 -72.39 -35.40
CA PHE A 31 92.26 -71.55 -36.20
C PHE A 31 91.51 -70.31 -36.74
N GLY A 32 92.02 -69.10 -36.45
CA GLY A 32 91.68 -67.88 -37.19
C GLY A 32 90.73 -66.84 -36.56
N LYS A 33 90.13 -67.08 -35.39
CA LYS A 33 89.09 -66.19 -34.80
C LYS A 33 89.58 -65.36 -33.60
N SER A 34 90.67 -64.60 -33.76
CA SER A 34 91.25 -63.79 -32.67
C SER A 34 90.50 -62.49 -32.42
N ALA A 35 89.87 -61.90 -33.44
CA ALA A 35 89.10 -60.67 -33.32
C ALA A 35 87.77 -60.91 -32.60
N GLU A 36 87.05 -61.99 -32.94
CA GLU A 36 85.75 -62.34 -32.38
C GLU A 36 85.86 -62.74 -30.90
N LYS A 37 86.93 -63.48 -30.54
CA LYS A 37 87.24 -63.79 -29.13
C LYS A 37 87.47 -62.52 -28.32
N LYS A 38 88.24 -61.57 -28.85
CA LYS A 38 88.51 -60.29 -28.20
C LYS A 38 87.24 -59.43 -28.04
N SER A 39 86.34 -59.46 -29.02
CA SER A 39 85.04 -58.79 -28.93
C SER A 39 84.12 -59.45 -27.88
N LEU A 40 84.15 -60.78 -27.76
CA LEU A 40 83.36 -61.51 -26.77
C LEU A 40 83.86 -61.28 -25.34
N GLU A 41 85.19 -61.18 -25.15
CA GLU A 41 85.82 -60.83 -23.85
C GLU A 41 85.60 -59.37 -23.44
N SER A 42 85.24 -58.49 -24.39
CA SER A 42 84.94 -57.07 -24.11
C SER A 42 83.52 -56.81 -23.60
N ILE A 43 82.68 -57.85 -23.55
CA ILE A 43 81.29 -57.74 -23.09
C ILE A 43 81.28 -57.65 -21.56
N THR A 44 80.62 -56.62 -21.04
CA THR A 44 80.44 -56.43 -19.61
C THR A 44 78.98 -56.14 -19.29
N ILE A 45 78.52 -56.62 -18.13
CA ILE A 45 77.25 -56.25 -17.50
C ILE A 45 77.60 -55.30 -16.37
N VAL A 46 77.25 -54.02 -16.50
CA VAL A 46 77.51 -52.98 -15.48
C VAL A 46 78.94 -53.11 -14.91
N SER A 47 79.93 -53.03 -15.82
CA SER A 47 81.38 -53.16 -15.58
C SER A 47 81.93 -54.50 -15.06
N SER A 48 81.11 -55.54 -14.92
CA SER A 48 81.55 -56.91 -14.60
C SER A 48 81.55 -57.83 -15.82
N ALA A 49 82.50 -58.78 -15.89
CA ALA A 49 82.50 -59.80 -16.94
C ALA A 49 81.44 -60.88 -16.63
N PRO A 50 80.68 -61.35 -17.64
CA PRO A 50 79.68 -62.41 -17.44
C PRO A 50 80.34 -63.70 -16.96
N SER A 51 79.82 -64.26 -15.86
CA SER A 51 80.44 -65.40 -15.16
C SER A 51 79.51 -66.60 -15.04
N SER A 52 78.20 -66.38 -15.12
CA SER A 52 77.16 -67.41 -15.01
C SER A 52 76.41 -67.62 -16.33
N GLU A 53 75.73 -68.75 -16.46
CA GLU A 53 74.81 -69.01 -17.59
C GLU A 53 73.69 -67.95 -17.63
N ALA A 54 73.20 -67.50 -16.47
CA ALA A 54 72.18 -66.45 -16.37
C ALA A 54 72.67 -65.10 -16.94
N ASP A 55 73.94 -64.74 -16.72
CA ASP A 55 74.55 -63.54 -17.29
C ASP A 55 74.55 -63.60 -18.83
N TRP A 56 74.90 -64.75 -19.39
CA TRP A 56 74.89 -64.96 -20.83
C TRP A 56 73.47 -65.01 -21.42
N GLN A 57 72.50 -65.55 -20.69
CA GLN A 57 71.07 -65.48 -21.06
C GLN A 57 70.55 -64.04 -21.08
N TYR A 58 70.97 -63.21 -20.13
CA TYR A 58 70.65 -61.79 -20.11
C TYR A 58 71.25 -61.05 -21.33
N ILE A 59 72.53 -61.29 -21.64
CA ILE A 59 73.19 -60.70 -22.82
C ILE A 59 72.51 -61.17 -24.11
N SER A 60 72.19 -62.46 -24.23
CA SER A 60 71.46 -63.03 -25.38
C SER A 60 70.07 -62.38 -25.56
N SER A 61 69.35 -62.17 -24.46
CA SER A 61 68.07 -61.47 -24.45
C SER A 61 68.21 -60.00 -24.87
N PHE A 62 69.27 -59.32 -24.42
CA PHE A 62 69.58 -57.93 -24.80
C PHE A 62 69.92 -57.79 -26.29
N ILE A 63 70.73 -58.69 -26.86
CA ILE A 63 71.00 -58.75 -28.31
C ILE A 63 69.69 -58.97 -29.08
N THR A 64 68.85 -59.89 -28.62
CA THR A 64 67.55 -60.18 -29.24
C THR A 64 66.64 -58.95 -29.20
N PHE A 65 66.63 -58.21 -28.09
CA PHE A 65 65.93 -56.94 -27.95
C PHE A 65 66.45 -55.92 -28.98
N ARG A 66 67.77 -55.65 -29.04
CA ARG A 66 68.36 -54.70 -30.00
C ARG A 66 67.98 -55.01 -31.44
N LYS A 67 68.04 -56.28 -31.86
CA LYS A 67 67.62 -56.72 -33.21
C LYS A 67 66.13 -56.46 -33.48
N LYS A 68 65.26 -56.77 -32.51
CA LYS A 68 63.82 -56.49 -32.64
C LYS A 68 63.53 -55.00 -32.71
N SER A 69 64.23 -54.18 -31.92
CA SER A 69 64.12 -52.72 -31.92
C SER A 69 64.49 -52.12 -33.27
N GLN A 70 65.63 -52.54 -33.84
CA GLN A 70 66.06 -52.11 -35.16
C GLN A 70 65.07 -52.54 -36.26
N ALA A 71 64.55 -53.78 -36.20
CA ALA A 71 63.55 -54.26 -37.13
C ALA A 71 62.24 -53.47 -37.05
N LEU A 72 61.83 -53.01 -35.85
CA LEU A 72 60.66 -52.16 -35.67
C LEU A 72 60.85 -50.78 -36.31
N ILE A 73 62.00 -50.13 -36.07
CA ILE A 73 62.32 -48.82 -36.66
C ILE A 73 62.39 -48.90 -38.18
N LEU A 74 62.96 -49.98 -38.74
CA LEU A 74 62.98 -50.21 -40.19
C LEU A 74 61.57 -50.33 -40.78
N ARG A 75 60.67 -51.07 -40.11
CA ARG A 75 59.26 -51.20 -40.53
C ARG A 75 58.52 -49.87 -40.45
N TRP A 76 58.75 -49.10 -39.38
CA TRP A 76 58.22 -47.75 -39.24
C TRP A 76 58.68 -46.86 -40.40
N ASN A 77 60.00 -46.72 -40.60
CA ASN A 77 60.56 -45.87 -41.65
C ASN A 77 60.07 -46.25 -43.07
N ALA A 78 59.85 -47.54 -43.33
CA ALA A 78 59.28 -48.00 -44.60
C ALA A 78 57.87 -47.45 -44.85
N LEU A 79 57.04 -47.37 -43.80
CA LEU A 79 55.68 -46.80 -43.86
C LEU A 79 55.70 -45.26 -43.80
N SER A 80 56.62 -44.68 -43.02
CA SER A 80 56.67 -43.25 -42.77
C SER A 80 56.92 -42.42 -44.02
N ASN A 81 57.66 -42.98 -44.99
CA ASN A 81 57.97 -42.30 -46.24
C ASN A 81 56.72 -42.05 -47.11
N GLU A 82 55.71 -42.93 -47.04
CA GLU A 82 54.44 -42.76 -47.77
C GLU A 82 53.47 -41.83 -47.03
N LEU A 83 53.53 -41.85 -45.69
CA LEU A 83 52.57 -41.15 -44.82
C LEU A 83 53.07 -39.78 -44.32
N SER A 84 54.24 -39.32 -44.79
CA SER A 84 54.89 -38.08 -44.32
C SER A 84 55.13 -38.05 -42.80
N LEU A 85 55.41 -39.22 -42.20
CA LEU A 85 55.71 -39.36 -40.76
C LEU A 85 57.23 -39.21 -40.51
N PRO A 86 57.66 -38.88 -39.28
CA PRO A 86 59.08 -38.73 -38.97
C PRO A 86 59.87 -40.03 -39.19
N ILE A 87 61.06 -39.88 -39.76
CA ILE A 87 62.01 -40.97 -40.01
C ILE A 87 63.06 -40.96 -38.89
N PHE A 88 63.37 -42.13 -38.36
CA PHE A 88 64.36 -42.29 -37.27
C PHE A 88 65.59 -43.05 -37.74
N GLU A 89 66.75 -42.73 -37.18
CA GLU A 89 67.95 -43.54 -37.40
C GLU A 89 67.77 -44.94 -36.78
N VAL A 90 68.27 -45.99 -37.45
CA VAL A 90 68.11 -47.39 -37.03
C VAL A 90 69.09 -47.73 -35.90
N ALA A 91 68.83 -47.16 -34.73
CA ALA A 91 69.57 -47.39 -33.50
C ALA A 91 68.63 -47.88 -32.38
N PRO A 92 69.04 -48.84 -31.53
CA PRO A 92 68.20 -49.35 -30.44
C PRO A 92 67.71 -48.26 -29.48
N ASP A 93 68.48 -47.18 -29.31
CA ASP A 93 68.21 -46.09 -28.38
C ASP A 93 67.08 -45.17 -28.88
N ASN A 94 66.72 -45.23 -30.17
CA ASN A 94 65.68 -44.39 -30.78
C ASN A 94 64.25 -44.92 -30.58
N LEU A 95 64.04 -46.01 -29.84
CA LEU A 95 62.70 -46.51 -29.54
C LEU A 95 61.85 -45.52 -28.75
N SER A 96 62.45 -44.74 -27.85
CA SER A 96 61.73 -43.71 -27.09
C SER A 96 61.22 -42.59 -28.00
N ALA A 97 62.03 -42.15 -28.95
CA ALA A 97 61.66 -41.15 -29.93
C ALA A 97 60.52 -41.63 -30.84
N LEU A 98 60.56 -42.91 -31.26
CA LEU A 98 59.47 -43.53 -32.02
C LEU A 98 58.18 -43.58 -31.20
N HIS A 99 58.25 -43.95 -29.92
CA HIS A 99 57.09 -43.95 -29.03
C HIS A 99 56.48 -42.54 -28.88
N SER A 100 57.31 -41.52 -28.67
CA SER A 100 56.85 -40.13 -28.59
C SER A 100 56.17 -39.65 -29.87
N ALA A 101 56.64 -40.08 -31.05
CA ALA A 101 56.00 -39.72 -32.31
C ALA A 101 54.64 -40.39 -32.52
N VAL A 102 54.48 -41.64 -32.09
CA VAL A 102 53.16 -42.31 -32.08
C VAL A 102 52.20 -41.55 -31.15
N HIS A 103 52.65 -41.19 -29.95
CA HIS A 103 51.83 -40.43 -29.01
C HIS A 103 51.41 -39.07 -29.58
N LEU A 104 52.33 -38.33 -30.21
CA LEU A 104 52.02 -37.05 -30.84
C LEU A 104 51.01 -37.20 -31.99
N TYR A 105 51.12 -38.29 -32.77
CA TYR A 105 50.15 -38.60 -33.82
C TYR A 105 48.76 -38.85 -33.26
N ASP A 106 48.65 -39.63 -32.18
CA ASP A 106 47.38 -39.87 -31.49
C ASP A 106 46.79 -38.56 -30.93
N GLU A 107 47.61 -37.66 -30.38
CA GLU A 107 47.18 -36.33 -29.92
C GLU A 107 46.65 -35.46 -31.06
N ILE A 108 47.30 -35.48 -32.24
CA ILE A 108 46.84 -34.74 -33.41
C ILE A 108 45.49 -35.26 -33.90
N ILE A 109 45.32 -36.59 -33.97
CA ILE A 109 44.04 -37.21 -34.32
C ILE A 109 42.95 -36.79 -33.33
N ALA A 110 43.24 -36.89 -32.03
CA ALA A 110 42.30 -36.51 -30.98
C ALA A 110 41.92 -35.02 -31.08
N SER A 111 42.89 -34.14 -31.33
CA SER A 111 42.67 -32.71 -31.53
C SER A 111 41.76 -32.44 -32.74
N ASN A 112 42.00 -33.11 -33.88
CA ASN A 112 41.16 -32.96 -35.06
C ASN A 112 39.72 -33.44 -34.83
N HIS A 113 39.54 -34.57 -34.13
CA HIS A 113 38.21 -35.03 -33.73
C HIS A 113 37.49 -34.05 -32.79
N LEU A 114 38.22 -33.46 -31.83
CA LEU A 114 37.68 -32.45 -30.93
C LEU A 114 37.24 -31.21 -31.69
N GLN A 115 38.07 -30.70 -32.61
CA GLN A 115 37.74 -29.54 -33.44
C GLN A 115 36.51 -29.81 -34.32
N HIS A 116 36.39 -31.01 -34.90
CA HIS A 116 35.20 -31.39 -35.65
C HIS A 116 33.93 -31.40 -34.77
N SER A 117 34.04 -31.93 -33.56
CA SER A 117 32.93 -31.99 -32.60
C SER A 117 32.49 -30.58 -32.15
N ILE A 118 33.45 -29.69 -31.89
CA ILE A 118 33.19 -28.28 -31.56
C ILE A 118 32.46 -27.60 -32.73
N ARG A 119 32.95 -27.79 -33.96
CA ARG A 119 32.33 -27.21 -35.16
C ARG A 119 30.87 -27.67 -35.32
N GLN A 120 30.62 -28.97 -35.17
CA GLN A 120 29.26 -29.52 -35.22
C GLN A 120 28.36 -28.89 -34.16
N ALA A 121 28.80 -28.84 -32.90
CA ALA A 121 28.04 -28.23 -31.81
C ALA A 121 27.74 -26.75 -32.08
N LEU A 122 28.73 -25.96 -32.51
CA LEU A 122 28.54 -24.55 -32.83
C LEU A 122 27.54 -24.33 -33.97
N SER A 123 27.56 -25.17 -35.01
CA SER A 123 26.61 -25.08 -36.13
C SER A 123 25.16 -25.38 -35.74
N THR A 124 24.92 -26.07 -34.61
CA THR A 124 23.56 -26.26 -34.09
C THR A 124 23.03 -25.05 -33.33
N ILE A 125 23.94 -24.22 -32.79
CA ILE A 125 23.60 -23.07 -31.95
C ILE A 125 23.57 -21.77 -32.77
N PHE A 126 24.49 -21.64 -33.73
CA PHE A 126 24.69 -20.44 -34.54
C PHE A 126 24.57 -20.78 -36.03
N ILE A 127 23.76 -20.01 -36.76
CA ILE A 127 23.42 -20.27 -38.16
C ILE A 127 24.51 -19.72 -39.11
N ASP A 128 25.01 -18.50 -38.86
CA ASP A 128 25.93 -17.79 -39.76
C ASP A 128 27.08 -17.12 -38.99
N TRP A 129 27.83 -17.89 -38.21
CA TRP A 129 29.00 -17.35 -37.50
C TRP A 129 30.29 -17.73 -38.23
N ASP A 130 31.00 -16.73 -38.76
CA ASP A 130 32.20 -16.90 -39.59
C ASP A 130 33.25 -17.82 -38.95
N ILE A 131 33.37 -17.77 -37.62
CA ILE A 131 34.30 -18.58 -36.81
C ILE A 131 34.03 -20.09 -36.97
N ILE A 132 32.81 -20.53 -37.27
CA ILE A 132 32.49 -21.96 -37.51
C ILE A 132 33.30 -22.50 -38.70
N SER A 133 33.56 -21.65 -39.70
CA SER A 133 34.31 -22.01 -40.90
C SER A 133 35.83 -21.89 -40.76
N ALA A 134 36.31 -21.26 -39.68
CA ALA A 134 37.73 -20.95 -39.48
C ALA A 134 38.61 -22.13 -39.00
N ALA A 135 38.09 -23.37 -38.99
CA ALA A 135 38.86 -24.53 -38.55
C ALA A 135 40.10 -24.78 -39.45
N PRO A 136 41.26 -25.16 -38.89
CA PRO A 136 41.49 -25.54 -37.49
C PRO A 136 41.52 -24.35 -36.52
N TYR A 137 40.99 -24.55 -35.31
CA TYR A 137 40.88 -23.49 -34.30
C TYR A 137 42.20 -23.31 -33.55
N ASP A 138 42.67 -22.06 -33.46
CA ASP A 138 43.76 -21.67 -32.59
C ASP A 138 43.25 -21.28 -31.18
N THR A 139 44.18 -20.96 -30.28
CA THR A 139 43.87 -20.60 -28.89
C THR A 139 43.01 -19.34 -28.79
N ASP A 140 43.16 -18.40 -29.71
CA ASP A 140 42.47 -17.11 -29.66
C ASP A 140 41.01 -17.27 -30.11
N ILE A 141 40.79 -18.02 -31.19
CA ILE A 141 39.46 -18.40 -31.67
C ILE A 141 38.71 -19.20 -30.60
N LEU A 142 39.37 -20.16 -29.94
CA LEU A 142 38.76 -20.94 -28.87
C LEU A 142 38.36 -20.07 -27.66
N ALA A 143 39.18 -19.08 -27.30
CA ALA A 143 38.85 -18.13 -26.24
C ALA A 143 37.65 -17.24 -26.62
N GLU A 144 37.55 -16.82 -27.89
CA GLU A 144 36.40 -16.09 -28.39
C GLU A 144 35.12 -16.93 -28.35
N ILE A 145 35.18 -18.19 -28.79
CA ILE A 145 34.10 -19.18 -28.68
C ILE A 145 33.64 -19.32 -27.23
N GLU A 146 34.56 -19.52 -26.31
CA GLU A 146 34.24 -19.66 -24.89
C GLU A 146 33.54 -18.39 -24.34
N ASN A 147 34.03 -17.20 -24.70
CA ASN A 147 33.45 -15.94 -24.26
C ASN A 147 32.03 -15.74 -24.79
N VAL A 148 31.80 -15.98 -26.09
CA VAL A 148 30.47 -15.88 -26.70
C VAL A 148 29.49 -16.86 -26.07
N LEU A 149 29.89 -18.13 -25.88
CA LEU A 149 29.06 -19.13 -25.21
C LEU A 149 28.73 -18.72 -23.77
N LYS A 150 29.71 -18.20 -23.01
CA LYS A 150 29.48 -17.68 -21.65
C LYS A 150 28.49 -16.51 -21.64
N GLN A 151 28.56 -15.60 -22.61
CA GLN A 151 27.61 -14.49 -22.73
C GLN A 151 26.20 -14.98 -23.04
N HIS A 152 26.06 -15.92 -23.97
CA HIS A 152 24.78 -16.53 -24.30
C HIS A 152 24.16 -17.28 -23.11
N LEU A 153 24.97 -18.04 -22.36
CA LEU A 153 24.55 -18.70 -21.12
C LEU A 153 24.10 -17.68 -20.07
N LYS A 154 24.85 -16.60 -19.85
CA LYS A 154 24.45 -15.52 -18.93
C LYS A 154 23.12 -14.90 -19.34
N ARG A 155 22.93 -14.62 -20.63
CA ARG A 155 21.67 -14.08 -21.15
C ARG A 155 20.50 -15.06 -20.94
N HIS A 156 20.72 -16.34 -21.20
CA HIS A 156 19.70 -17.38 -20.98
C HIS A 156 19.32 -17.49 -19.51
N ASN A 157 20.30 -17.57 -18.61
CA ASN A 157 20.07 -17.65 -17.17
C ASN A 157 19.35 -16.40 -16.62
N LEU A 158 19.66 -15.21 -17.16
CA LEU A 158 18.94 -13.98 -16.82
C LEU A 158 17.49 -14.04 -17.27
N ALA A 159 17.24 -14.48 -18.51
CA ALA A 159 15.87 -14.63 -19.02
C ALA A 159 15.06 -15.62 -18.17
N GLU A 160 15.65 -16.78 -17.84
CA GLU A 160 15.02 -17.77 -16.95
C GLU A 160 14.73 -17.19 -15.56
N SER A 161 15.68 -16.46 -14.97
CA SER A 161 15.49 -15.80 -13.67
C SER A 161 14.37 -14.77 -13.69
N LEU A 162 14.24 -13.99 -14.77
CA LEU A 162 13.14 -13.04 -14.95
C LEU A 162 11.79 -13.75 -15.07
N THR A 163 11.71 -14.85 -15.82
CA THR A 163 10.46 -15.65 -15.91
C THR A 163 10.06 -16.25 -14.56
N LEU A 164 11.03 -16.70 -13.76
CA LEU A 164 10.77 -17.16 -12.39
C LEU A 164 10.26 -16.03 -11.50
N LYS A 165 10.88 -14.85 -11.57
CA LYS A 165 10.44 -13.64 -10.84
C LYS A 165 9.00 -13.28 -11.20
N GLU A 166 8.66 -13.23 -12.48
CA GLU A 166 7.29 -12.97 -12.95
C GLU A 166 6.30 -14.04 -12.46
N THR A 167 6.69 -15.31 -12.52
CA THR A 167 5.84 -16.43 -12.05
C THR A 167 5.55 -16.31 -10.56
N LEU A 168 6.52 -15.91 -9.74
CA LEU A 168 6.34 -15.67 -8.32
C LEU A 168 5.40 -14.49 -8.06
N LEU A 169 5.57 -13.38 -8.78
CA LEU A 169 4.70 -12.21 -8.65
C LEU A 169 3.25 -12.54 -9.05
N ASN A 170 3.05 -13.29 -10.14
CA ASN A 170 1.72 -13.72 -10.56
C ASN A 170 1.05 -14.61 -9.51
N LYS A 171 1.80 -15.50 -8.86
CA LYS A 171 1.28 -16.32 -7.75
C LYS A 171 0.90 -15.49 -6.53
N LEU A 172 1.53 -14.34 -6.31
CA LEU A 172 1.23 -13.45 -5.19
C LEU A 172 0.13 -12.41 -5.50
N ALA A 173 -0.16 -12.15 -6.77
CA ALA A 173 -1.02 -11.05 -7.22
C ALA A 173 -2.45 -11.09 -6.66
N ASP A 174 -3.03 -12.28 -6.50
CA ASP A 174 -4.41 -12.44 -6.03
C ASP A 174 -4.52 -12.40 -4.49
N TYR A 175 -3.40 -12.48 -3.77
CA TYR A 175 -3.39 -12.56 -2.31
C TYR A 175 -3.12 -11.20 -1.68
N LYS A 176 -3.94 -10.86 -0.68
CA LYS A 176 -3.83 -9.60 0.08
C LYS A 176 -3.54 -9.90 1.54
N GLY A 177 -2.63 -9.14 2.13
CA GLY A 177 -2.24 -9.28 3.53
C GLY A 177 -0.79 -8.90 3.77
N ASN A 178 -0.44 -8.66 5.04
CA ASN A 178 0.87 -8.17 5.44
C ASN A 178 2.02 -9.07 4.94
N ILE A 179 1.88 -10.39 5.04
CA ILE A 179 2.92 -11.33 4.58
C ILE A 179 3.02 -11.37 3.05
N SER A 180 1.89 -11.37 2.34
CA SER A 180 1.83 -11.36 0.87
C SER A 180 2.45 -10.08 0.29
N GLU A 181 2.17 -8.93 0.91
CA GLU A 181 2.74 -7.63 0.55
C GLU A 181 4.25 -7.59 0.80
N LYS A 182 4.71 -8.09 1.96
CA LYS A 182 6.15 -8.20 2.26
C LYS A 182 6.88 -9.14 1.28
N MET A 183 6.30 -10.29 0.95
CA MET A 183 6.87 -11.21 -0.05
C MET A 183 6.92 -10.58 -1.45
N THR A 184 5.89 -9.83 -1.83
CA THR A 184 5.86 -9.10 -3.11
C THR A 184 6.92 -8.00 -3.13
N ALA A 185 7.09 -7.25 -2.03
CA ALA A 185 8.13 -6.25 -1.88
C ALA A 185 9.52 -6.88 -1.97
N PHE A 186 9.76 -8.00 -1.29
CA PHE A 186 11.03 -8.75 -1.36
C PHE A 186 11.37 -9.17 -2.80
N VAL A 187 10.40 -9.76 -3.53
CA VAL A 187 10.62 -10.19 -4.91
C VAL A 187 10.86 -9.01 -5.85
N THR A 188 10.18 -7.88 -5.64
CA THR A 188 10.31 -6.71 -6.52
C THR A 188 11.57 -5.89 -6.25
N GLN A 189 11.91 -5.66 -4.97
CA GLN A 189 12.92 -4.71 -4.52
C GLN A 189 14.25 -5.38 -4.12
N ASN A 190 14.22 -6.52 -3.43
CA ASN A 190 15.44 -7.15 -2.90
C ASN A 190 16.08 -8.09 -3.94
N ILE A 191 15.27 -8.89 -4.66
CA ILE A 191 15.81 -9.82 -5.67
C ILE A 191 16.40 -9.05 -6.86
N GLY A 192 17.72 -9.13 -7.00
CA GLY A 192 18.50 -8.47 -8.04
C GLY A 192 19.14 -7.15 -7.62
N ASP A 193 19.04 -6.76 -6.34
CA ASP A 193 19.74 -5.60 -5.79
C ASP A 193 21.22 -5.95 -5.54
N PRO A 194 22.18 -5.30 -6.23
CA PRO A 194 23.61 -5.56 -6.06
C PRO A 194 24.18 -5.06 -4.72
N SER A 195 23.41 -4.32 -3.91
CA SER A 195 23.83 -3.85 -2.60
C SER A 195 23.64 -4.87 -1.49
N LEU A 196 22.82 -5.91 -1.72
CA LEU A 196 22.54 -6.97 -0.77
C LEU A 196 23.43 -8.19 -1.03
N SER A 197 23.90 -8.82 0.04
CA SER A 197 24.62 -10.09 -0.05
C SER A 197 23.66 -11.28 -0.19
N ASP A 198 24.16 -12.38 -0.77
CA ASP A 198 23.39 -13.63 -0.91
C ASP A 198 22.93 -14.17 0.46
N ASP A 199 23.76 -14.02 1.50
CA ASP A 199 23.45 -14.44 2.87
C ASP A 199 22.29 -13.62 3.48
N GLU A 200 22.28 -12.30 3.28
CA GLU A 200 21.20 -11.42 3.74
C GLU A 200 19.88 -11.74 3.02
N LEU A 201 19.91 -11.93 1.69
CA LEU A 201 18.75 -12.34 0.91
C LEU A 201 18.18 -13.68 1.37
N GLN A 202 19.05 -14.64 1.68
CA GLN A 202 18.64 -15.94 2.18
C GLN A 202 18.00 -15.85 3.57
N ALA A 203 18.56 -15.03 4.47
CA ALA A 203 18.01 -14.80 5.80
C ALA A 203 16.60 -14.17 5.74
N ASP A 204 16.44 -13.10 4.96
CA ASP A 204 15.15 -12.41 4.75
C ASP A 204 14.10 -13.37 4.16
N TYR A 205 14.49 -14.15 3.15
CA TYR A 205 13.59 -15.13 2.53
C TYR A 205 13.15 -16.21 3.54
N GLN A 206 14.06 -16.69 4.38
CA GLN A 206 13.73 -17.67 5.42
C GLN A 206 12.79 -17.09 6.48
N GLU A 207 12.98 -15.83 6.88
CA GLU A 207 12.08 -15.16 7.81
C GLU A 207 10.66 -15.07 7.23
N LEU A 208 10.53 -14.65 5.97
CA LEU A 208 9.24 -14.59 5.27
C LEU A 208 8.58 -15.97 5.17
N LEU A 209 9.33 -17.02 4.85
CA LEU A 209 8.79 -18.38 4.80
C LEU A 209 8.35 -18.90 6.17
N ASN A 210 9.08 -18.58 7.22
CA ASN A 210 8.72 -18.96 8.59
C ASN A 210 7.45 -18.26 9.04
N GLU A 211 7.31 -16.97 8.73
CA GLU A 211 6.08 -16.21 9.02
C GLU A 211 4.89 -16.74 8.21
N LEU A 212 5.08 -17.04 6.92
CA LEU A 212 4.03 -17.65 6.09
C LEU A 212 3.56 -18.99 6.66
N LYS A 213 4.50 -19.85 7.07
CA LYS A 213 4.19 -21.13 7.73
C LYS A 213 3.45 -20.93 9.04
N ARG A 214 3.87 -19.96 9.86
CA ARG A 214 3.22 -19.64 11.13
C ARG A 214 1.77 -19.21 10.91
N VAL A 215 1.52 -18.32 9.96
CA VAL A 215 0.17 -17.86 9.61
C VAL A 215 -0.67 -19.01 9.05
N ASN A 216 -0.11 -19.83 8.17
CA ASN A 216 -0.82 -20.99 7.62
C ASN A 216 -1.19 -22.02 8.70
N ASN A 217 -0.34 -22.21 9.70
CA ASN A 217 -0.65 -23.09 10.84
C ASN A 217 -1.79 -22.55 11.73
N LEU A 218 -1.99 -21.22 11.73
CA LEU A 218 -3.09 -20.56 12.44
C LEU A 218 -4.35 -20.41 11.58
N ALA A 219 -4.37 -20.94 10.35
CA ALA A 219 -5.47 -20.73 9.41
C ALA A 219 -6.83 -21.18 9.98
N THR A 220 -6.88 -22.30 10.69
CA THR A 220 -8.11 -22.81 11.33
C THR A 220 -8.60 -21.89 12.45
N ASP A 221 -7.68 -21.37 13.26
CA ASP A 221 -8.00 -20.47 14.37
C ASP A 221 -8.46 -19.11 13.85
N LEU A 222 -7.77 -18.58 12.84
CA LEU A 222 -8.15 -17.34 12.15
C LEU A 222 -9.50 -17.47 11.45
N GLN A 223 -9.80 -18.62 10.84
CA GLN A 223 -11.11 -18.89 10.25
C GLN A 223 -12.20 -18.91 11.33
N THR A 224 -11.92 -19.55 12.47
CA THR A 224 -12.86 -19.57 13.61
C THR A 224 -13.15 -18.16 14.11
N VAL A 225 -12.11 -17.31 14.25
CA VAL A 225 -12.29 -15.90 14.62
C VAL A 225 -13.13 -15.18 13.58
N ALA A 226 -12.86 -15.36 12.29
CA ALA A 226 -13.64 -14.74 11.21
C ALA A 226 -15.12 -15.13 11.27
N ASP A 227 -15.41 -16.44 11.40
CA ASP A 227 -16.77 -16.97 11.42
C ASP A 227 -17.55 -16.50 12.66
N VAL A 228 -16.96 -16.60 13.85
CA VAL A 228 -17.59 -16.19 15.11
C VAL A 228 -17.84 -14.68 15.12
N THR A 229 -16.87 -13.88 14.69
CA THR A 229 -17.04 -12.42 14.65
C THR A 229 -18.04 -11.99 13.58
N GLN A 230 -18.17 -12.74 12.47
CA GLN A 230 -19.21 -12.49 11.48
C GLN A 230 -20.61 -12.73 12.08
N LEU A 231 -20.80 -13.82 12.82
CA LEU A 231 -22.06 -14.08 13.51
C LEU A 231 -22.40 -12.95 14.51
N ILE A 232 -21.41 -12.45 15.24
CA ILE A 232 -21.60 -11.34 16.19
C ILE A 232 -22.00 -10.04 15.46
N GLU A 233 -21.36 -9.76 14.32
CA GLU A 233 -21.66 -8.59 13.49
C GLU A 233 -23.07 -8.66 12.90
N ASP A 234 -23.45 -9.81 12.32
CA ASP A 234 -24.78 -10.07 11.74
C ASP A 234 -25.90 -9.97 12.79
N ASN A 235 -25.59 -10.22 14.07
CA ASN A 235 -26.53 -10.11 15.18
C ASN A 235 -26.51 -8.73 15.87
N GLY A 236 -25.91 -7.72 15.23
CA GLY A 236 -26.04 -6.31 15.63
C GLY A 236 -24.96 -5.80 16.58
N ALA A 237 -23.83 -6.50 16.71
CA ALA A 237 -22.69 -6.07 17.53
C ALA A 237 -21.40 -5.80 16.69
N PRO A 238 -21.45 -4.92 15.67
CA PRO A 238 -20.32 -4.70 14.74
C PRO A 238 -19.05 -4.17 15.42
N LEU A 239 -19.21 -3.31 16.44
CA LEU A 239 -18.07 -2.77 17.20
C LEU A 239 -17.36 -3.87 18.01
N TRP A 240 -18.10 -4.82 18.55
CA TRP A 240 -17.53 -5.93 19.31
C TRP A 240 -16.82 -6.92 18.38
N ALA A 241 -17.45 -7.28 17.25
CA ALA A 241 -16.83 -8.09 16.21
C ALA A 241 -15.51 -7.48 15.71
N LYS A 242 -15.50 -6.16 15.45
CA LYS A 242 -14.28 -5.46 15.03
C LYS A 242 -13.17 -5.54 16.08
N LYS A 243 -13.49 -5.34 17.36
CA LYS A 243 -12.49 -5.48 18.44
C LYS A 243 -11.89 -6.87 18.48
N LEU A 244 -12.73 -7.91 18.45
CA LEU A 244 -12.28 -9.30 18.47
C LEU A 244 -11.39 -9.67 17.25
N ARG A 245 -11.59 -9.03 16.09
CA ARG A 245 -10.76 -9.27 14.89
C ARG A 245 -9.38 -8.61 14.94
N TYR A 246 -9.25 -7.46 15.59
CA TYR A 246 -8.06 -6.60 15.43
C TYR A 246 -7.33 -6.24 16.73
N GLU A 247 -7.97 -6.37 17.89
CA GLU A 247 -7.38 -6.04 19.18
C GLU A 247 -6.92 -7.33 19.89
N PRO A 248 -5.61 -7.56 20.04
CA PRO A 248 -5.11 -8.70 20.79
C PRO A 248 -5.47 -8.54 22.27
N HIS A 249 -6.13 -9.55 22.84
CA HIS A 249 -6.49 -9.56 24.25
C HIS A 249 -5.36 -10.18 25.07
N ASN A 250 -4.65 -9.35 25.83
CA ASN A 250 -3.47 -9.77 26.61
C ASN A 250 -3.81 -10.28 28.02
N ASN A 251 -5.06 -10.14 28.46
CA ASN A 251 -5.48 -10.49 29.81
C ASN A 251 -6.22 -11.84 29.83
N SER A 252 -6.02 -12.63 30.88
CA SER A 252 -6.67 -13.94 31.04
C SER A 252 -8.18 -13.88 31.27
N GLN A 253 -8.74 -12.70 31.54
CA GLN A 253 -10.16 -12.47 31.77
C GLN A 253 -10.73 -11.57 30.67
N ASP A 254 -11.78 -12.04 30.00
CA ASP A 254 -12.53 -11.27 29.02
C ASP A 254 -13.41 -10.24 29.74
N THR A 255 -13.06 -8.96 29.60
CA THR A 255 -13.81 -7.85 30.22
C THR A 255 -15.12 -7.55 29.49
N LEU A 256 -15.27 -8.00 28.24
CA LEU A 256 -16.47 -7.80 27.42
C LEU A 256 -17.52 -8.88 27.69
N ALA A 257 -17.08 -10.10 28.02
CA ALA A 257 -17.94 -11.24 28.37
C ALA A 257 -18.01 -11.50 29.88
N SER A 258 -18.22 -10.45 30.69
CA SER A 258 -18.52 -10.62 32.12
C SER A 258 -19.72 -11.56 32.34
N ASP A 259 -19.83 -12.19 33.51
CA ASP A 259 -20.89 -13.18 33.82
C ASP A 259 -22.32 -12.69 33.48
N ASN A 260 -22.55 -11.38 33.45
CA ASN A 260 -23.83 -10.74 33.18
C ASN A 260 -23.99 -10.21 31.75
N TRP A 261 -23.12 -10.57 30.79
CA TRP A 261 -23.14 -10.04 29.43
C TRP A 261 -24.51 -10.21 28.74
N GLN A 262 -25.21 -11.32 28.97
CA GLN A 262 -26.54 -11.56 28.40
C GLN A 262 -27.57 -10.54 28.90
N GLN A 263 -27.51 -10.21 30.19
CA GLN A 263 -28.42 -9.24 30.81
C GLN A 263 -28.11 -7.84 30.28
N ILE A 264 -26.83 -7.46 30.22
CA ILE A 264 -26.38 -6.17 29.69
C ILE A 264 -26.82 -6.01 28.23
N TRP A 265 -26.61 -7.04 27.40
CA TRP A 265 -27.04 -7.04 26.00
C TRP A 265 -28.55 -6.91 25.85
N ARG A 266 -29.32 -7.65 26.67
CA ARG A 266 -30.79 -7.56 26.68
C ARG A 266 -31.25 -6.16 27.06
N ILE A 267 -30.65 -5.54 28.08
CA ILE A 267 -30.97 -4.16 28.48
C ILE A 267 -30.65 -3.19 27.34
N ALA A 268 -29.46 -3.29 26.72
CA ALA A 268 -29.09 -2.43 25.61
C ALA A 268 -30.07 -2.53 24.43
N ARG A 269 -30.48 -3.76 24.06
CA ARG A 269 -31.50 -3.99 23.02
C ARG A 269 -32.86 -3.39 23.39
N LEU A 270 -33.32 -3.57 24.62
CA LEU A 270 -34.59 -3.02 25.09
C LEU A 270 -34.56 -1.49 25.13
N THR A 271 -33.48 -0.89 25.63
CA THR A 271 -33.32 0.57 25.65
C THR A 271 -33.29 1.14 24.24
N SER A 272 -32.51 0.54 23.33
CA SER A 272 -32.46 0.97 21.93
C SER A 272 -33.82 0.83 21.22
N PHE A 273 -34.55 -0.25 21.50
CA PHE A 273 -35.90 -0.43 20.98
C PHE A 273 -36.89 0.61 21.53
N ILE A 274 -36.85 0.86 22.84
CA ILE A 274 -37.65 1.91 23.47
C ILE A 274 -37.30 3.26 22.84
N ASP A 275 -36.02 3.61 22.72
CA ASP A 275 -35.57 4.85 22.07
C ASP A 275 -36.05 4.97 20.62
N SER A 276 -36.15 3.86 19.88
CA SER A 276 -36.64 3.85 18.50
C SER A 276 -38.15 4.09 18.38
N ILE A 277 -38.92 3.74 19.40
CA ILE A 277 -40.38 3.93 19.45
C ILE A 277 -40.75 5.22 20.20
N ASP A 278 -39.80 5.80 20.93
CA ASP A 278 -40.06 6.94 21.80
C ASP A 278 -40.20 8.26 21.01
N GLY A 279 -41.40 8.51 20.50
CA GLY A 279 -41.82 9.76 19.88
C GLY A 279 -41.80 10.98 20.82
N ARG A 280 -41.45 10.81 22.11
CA ARG A 280 -41.31 11.94 23.04
C ARG A 280 -40.24 12.93 22.59
N LYS A 281 -39.18 12.48 21.90
CA LYS A 281 -38.16 13.40 21.35
C LYS A 281 -38.77 14.34 20.31
N GLU A 282 -39.60 13.82 19.42
CA GLU A 282 -40.31 14.62 18.41
C GLU A 282 -41.31 15.58 19.07
N LEU A 283 -42.10 15.10 20.04
CA LEU A 283 -43.04 15.96 20.78
C LEU A 283 -42.36 17.10 21.52
N VAL A 284 -41.20 16.86 22.14
CA VAL A 284 -40.40 17.90 22.81
C VAL A 284 -39.88 18.91 21.80
N GLN A 285 -39.41 18.47 20.62
CA GLN A 285 -38.97 19.37 19.56
C GLN A 285 -40.11 20.21 18.98
N LEU A 286 -41.29 19.62 18.76
CA LEU A 286 -42.48 20.31 18.29
C LEU A 286 -42.96 21.35 19.31
N ALA A 287 -42.98 21.01 20.60
CA ALA A 287 -43.35 21.95 21.67
C ALA A 287 -42.40 23.17 21.73
N LYS A 288 -41.09 22.94 21.58
CA LYS A 288 -40.08 24.01 21.52
C LYS A 288 -40.25 24.88 20.28
N THR A 289 -40.52 24.27 19.13
CA THR A 289 -40.77 24.97 17.87
C THR A 289 -42.02 25.85 17.96
N ARG A 290 -43.10 25.32 18.55
CA ARG A 290 -44.34 26.10 18.80
C ARG A 290 -44.06 27.36 19.61
N GLY A 291 -43.37 27.25 20.75
CA GLY A 291 -43.08 28.40 21.60
C GLY A 291 -42.25 29.49 20.88
N ASN A 292 -41.27 29.08 20.08
CA ASN A 292 -40.46 30.03 19.29
C ASN A 292 -41.29 30.75 18.21
N LEU A 293 -42.20 30.04 17.56
CA LEU A 293 -43.10 30.60 16.55
C LEU A 293 -44.11 31.56 17.16
N GLU A 294 -44.67 31.25 18.33
CA GLU A 294 -45.61 32.13 19.06
C GLU A 294 -44.96 33.47 19.42
N VAL A 295 -43.72 33.45 19.94
CA VAL A 295 -42.95 34.68 20.25
C VAL A 295 -42.67 35.48 18.97
N SER A 296 -42.27 34.80 17.89
CA SER A 296 -41.98 35.45 16.61
C SER A 296 -43.22 36.10 16.00
N LEU A 297 -44.36 35.41 16.08
CA LEU A 297 -45.65 35.88 15.61
C LEU A 297 -46.09 37.13 16.38
N ALA A 298 -46.02 37.11 17.71
CA ALA A 298 -46.36 38.28 18.54
C ALA A 298 -45.54 39.52 18.17
N ARG A 299 -44.21 39.35 17.98
CA ARG A 299 -43.31 40.43 17.55
C ARG A 299 -43.70 40.98 16.17
N LEU A 300 -43.92 40.11 15.20
CA LEU A 300 -44.28 40.52 13.83
C LEU A 300 -45.63 41.24 13.79
N TYR A 301 -46.61 40.79 14.58
CA TYR A 301 -47.90 41.49 14.73
C TYR A 301 -47.71 42.89 15.30
N GLN A 302 -46.92 43.04 16.37
CA GLN A 302 -46.63 44.35 16.96
C GLN A 302 -45.95 45.29 15.95
N GLU A 303 -44.97 44.80 15.21
CA GLU A 303 -44.30 45.59 14.17
C GLU A 303 -45.25 45.99 13.05
N ALA A 304 -46.11 45.09 12.60
CA ALA A 304 -47.09 45.36 11.56
C ALA A 304 -48.12 46.41 12.00
N ILE A 305 -48.65 46.29 13.22
CA ILE A 305 -49.59 47.27 13.80
C ILE A 305 -48.91 48.64 13.93
N THR A 306 -47.68 48.67 14.44
CA THR A 306 -46.91 49.91 14.60
C THR A 306 -46.70 50.60 13.26
N LYS A 307 -46.24 49.87 12.23
CA LYS A 307 -46.05 50.41 10.89
C LYS A 307 -47.35 50.91 10.27
N ARG A 308 -48.46 50.19 10.43
CA ARG A 308 -49.79 50.62 9.93
C ARG A 308 -50.27 51.89 10.63
N ALA A 309 -50.09 51.99 11.95
CA ALA A 309 -50.46 53.18 12.71
C ALA A 309 -49.66 54.41 12.24
N TRP A 310 -48.34 54.27 12.10
CA TRP A 310 -47.48 55.35 11.60
C TRP A 310 -47.80 55.78 10.18
N LEU A 311 -48.07 54.81 9.29
CA LEU A 311 -48.48 55.11 7.91
C LEU A 311 -49.77 55.96 7.89
N LYS A 312 -50.77 55.58 8.69
CA LYS A 312 -52.04 56.32 8.72
C LYS A 312 -51.89 57.73 9.28
N VAL A 313 -51.05 57.91 10.31
CA VAL A 313 -50.68 59.24 10.81
C VAL A 313 -50.00 60.06 9.71
N ALA A 314 -49.06 59.47 8.97
CA ALA A 314 -48.35 60.16 7.90
C ALA A 314 -49.27 60.58 6.75
N GLU A 315 -50.20 59.73 6.32
CA GLU A 315 -51.22 60.04 5.30
C GLU A 315 -52.10 61.21 5.71
N ASN A 316 -52.49 61.28 6.98
CA ASN A 316 -53.40 62.31 7.49
C ASN A 316 -52.67 63.61 7.94
N ALA A 317 -51.34 63.62 7.97
CA ALA A 317 -50.53 64.72 8.51
C ALA A 317 -50.30 65.86 7.48
N THR A 318 -51.36 66.60 7.15
CA THR A 318 -51.24 67.86 6.40
C THR A 318 -50.46 68.93 7.19
N PRO A 319 -49.87 69.96 6.54
CA PRO A 319 -49.14 71.03 7.25
C PRO A 319 -49.95 71.72 8.34
N ASN A 320 -51.26 71.87 8.13
CA ASN A 320 -52.18 72.45 9.11
C ASN A 320 -52.36 71.54 10.33
N VAL A 321 -52.47 70.23 10.12
CA VAL A 321 -52.54 69.23 11.20
C VAL A 321 -51.27 69.22 12.03
N ARG A 322 -50.08 69.26 11.42
CA ARG A 322 -48.80 69.30 12.15
C ARG A 322 -48.69 70.57 13.01
N ALA A 323 -49.12 71.71 12.48
CA ALA A 323 -49.14 72.96 13.24
C ALA A 323 -50.12 72.88 14.42
N SER A 324 -51.32 72.32 14.22
CA SER A 324 -52.31 72.10 15.28
C SER A 324 -51.82 71.12 16.35
N LEU A 325 -51.10 70.06 15.97
CA LEU A 325 -50.48 69.11 16.90
C LEU A 325 -49.43 69.75 17.79
N GLU A 326 -48.54 70.57 17.21
CA GLU A 326 -47.50 71.24 17.99
C GLU A 326 -48.09 72.30 18.92
N LYS A 327 -49.11 73.05 18.44
CA LYS A 327 -49.89 73.97 19.28
C LYS A 327 -50.55 73.22 20.44
N TYR A 328 -51.22 72.09 20.17
CA TYR A 328 -51.83 71.27 21.20
C TYR A 328 -50.81 70.78 22.23
N ARG A 329 -49.67 70.26 21.79
CA ARG A 329 -48.58 69.81 22.66
C ARG A 329 -48.08 70.93 23.56
N SER A 330 -47.84 72.12 22.99
CA SER A 330 -47.39 73.29 23.75
C SER A 330 -48.43 73.76 24.78
N ALA A 331 -49.71 73.75 24.42
CA ALA A 331 -50.80 74.15 25.30
C ALA A 331 -50.96 73.16 26.46
N ILE A 332 -50.93 71.85 26.20
CA ILE A 332 -50.98 70.80 27.23
C ILE A 332 -49.79 70.89 28.18
N MET A 333 -48.56 71.12 27.68
CA MET A 333 -47.39 71.30 28.56
C MET A 333 -47.52 72.55 29.45
N ARG A 334 -48.09 73.65 28.93
CA ARG A 334 -48.30 74.90 29.68
C ARG A 334 -49.45 74.83 30.68
N ILE A 335 -50.44 73.95 30.48
CA ILE A 335 -51.51 73.69 31.47
C ILE A 335 -50.94 73.05 32.74
N GLY A 336 -50.00 72.10 32.63
CA GLY A 336 -49.34 71.46 33.79
C GLY A 336 -50.35 70.88 34.80
N LYS A 337 -50.28 71.34 36.07
CA LYS A 337 -51.22 70.97 37.15
C LYS A 337 -52.56 71.73 37.11
N GLY A 338 -52.76 72.65 36.16
CA GLY A 338 -54.06 73.29 35.90
C GLY A 338 -54.50 74.40 36.88
N THR A 339 -53.63 74.86 37.78
CA THR A 339 -53.96 75.81 38.87
C THR A 339 -53.45 77.25 38.66
N GLY A 340 -52.73 77.54 37.57
CA GLY A 340 -52.18 78.88 37.29
C GLY A 340 -53.20 79.85 36.70
N LYS A 341 -52.96 81.17 36.85
CA LYS A 341 -53.83 82.24 36.29
C LYS A 341 -54.05 82.16 34.77
N GLY A 342 -53.10 81.56 34.03
CA GLY A 342 -53.20 81.33 32.59
C GLY A 342 -53.80 79.97 32.17
N ALA A 343 -54.16 79.09 33.11
CA ALA A 343 -54.61 77.74 32.80
C ALA A 343 -55.90 77.72 31.96
N HIS A 344 -56.82 78.65 32.20
CA HIS A 344 -58.06 78.77 31.41
C HIS A 344 -57.78 79.15 29.95
N TYR A 345 -56.80 80.02 29.71
CA TYR A 345 -56.38 80.40 28.37
C TYR A 345 -55.76 79.20 27.63
N TYR A 346 -54.82 78.49 28.26
CA TYR A 346 -54.19 77.33 27.64
C TYR A 346 -55.14 76.14 27.46
N ARG A 347 -56.15 75.95 28.32
CA ARG A 347 -57.23 74.96 28.11
C ARG A 347 -58.01 75.27 26.83
N ARG A 348 -58.36 76.54 26.62
CA ARG A 348 -59.04 76.97 25.39
C ARG A 348 -58.16 76.75 24.15
N GLU A 349 -56.88 77.12 24.24
CA GLU A 349 -55.92 76.91 23.16
C GLU A 349 -55.72 75.41 22.84
N ALA A 350 -55.63 74.56 23.85
CA ALA A 350 -55.58 73.11 23.69
C ALA A 350 -56.85 72.58 23.02
N ARG A 351 -58.03 73.08 23.39
CA ARG A 351 -59.30 72.65 22.77
C ARG A 351 -59.39 73.04 21.30
N GLU A 352 -59.03 74.28 20.98
CA GLU A 352 -59.02 74.79 19.59
C GLU A 352 -58.00 74.04 18.73
N ALA A 353 -56.80 73.78 19.26
CA ALA A 353 -55.78 72.99 18.59
C ALA A 353 -56.15 71.50 18.44
N SER A 354 -56.85 70.94 19.44
CA SER A 354 -57.34 69.56 19.41
C SER A 354 -58.39 69.36 18.31
N ALA A 355 -59.30 70.32 18.09
CA ALA A 355 -60.27 70.25 17.00
C ALA A 355 -59.58 70.07 15.64
N GLY A 356 -58.52 70.83 15.35
CA GLY A 356 -57.73 70.71 14.13
C GLY A 356 -56.83 69.46 14.04
N ALA A 357 -56.46 68.86 15.17
CA ALA A 357 -55.64 67.66 15.22
C ALA A 357 -56.45 66.34 15.29
N SER A 358 -57.68 66.40 15.78
CA SER A 358 -58.56 65.25 16.03
C SER A 358 -58.85 64.42 14.78
N ALA A 359 -58.97 65.07 13.62
CA ALA A 359 -59.21 64.41 12.34
C ALA A 359 -58.02 63.58 11.83
N ALA A 360 -56.81 63.81 12.34
CA ALA A 360 -55.60 63.19 11.82
C ALA A 360 -54.93 62.19 12.75
N ILE A 361 -55.17 62.28 14.06
CA ILE A 361 -54.68 61.30 15.02
C ILE A 361 -55.66 60.12 15.07
N PRO A 362 -55.22 58.88 14.75
CA PRO A 362 -56.09 57.72 14.69
C PRO A 362 -56.54 57.20 16.05
N CYS A 363 -55.82 57.51 17.13
CA CYS A 363 -56.13 57.05 18.49
C CYS A 363 -55.68 58.08 19.54
N TRP A 364 -56.55 58.35 20.51
CA TRP A 364 -56.28 59.25 21.62
C TRP A 364 -56.30 58.49 22.93
N ILE A 365 -55.23 58.63 23.73
CA ILE A 365 -55.11 58.03 25.05
C ILE A 365 -54.99 59.17 26.06
N MET A 366 -55.97 59.29 26.97
CA MET A 366 -55.97 60.30 28.02
C MET A 366 -56.85 59.87 29.21
N PRO A 367 -56.58 60.36 30.43
CA PRO A 367 -57.42 60.08 31.59
C PRO A 367 -58.77 60.82 31.52
N HIS A 368 -59.80 60.25 32.15
CA HIS A 368 -61.19 60.72 32.13
C HIS A 368 -61.35 62.23 32.35
N TYR A 369 -60.66 62.79 33.35
CA TYR A 369 -60.80 64.20 33.70
C TYR A 369 -60.36 65.18 32.59
N ARG A 370 -59.47 64.77 31.67
CA ARG A 370 -58.98 65.64 30.58
C ARG A 370 -59.87 65.65 29.35
N ILE A 371 -60.79 64.69 29.23
CA ILE A 371 -61.64 64.52 28.05
C ILE A 371 -62.54 65.74 27.85
N SER A 372 -63.11 66.26 28.93
CA SER A 372 -63.96 67.45 28.90
C SER A 372 -63.17 68.74 28.69
N GLU A 373 -61.92 68.79 29.15
CA GLU A 373 -61.06 69.98 29.05
C GLU A 373 -60.45 70.13 27.66
N SER A 374 -59.99 69.03 27.06
CA SER A 374 -59.13 69.05 25.88
C SER A 374 -59.85 68.76 24.56
N LEU A 375 -60.96 68.01 24.57
CA LEU A 375 -61.64 67.58 23.35
C LEU A 375 -62.86 68.48 22.98
N PRO A 376 -63.12 68.69 21.68
CA PRO A 376 -64.22 69.55 21.19
C PRO A 376 -65.56 68.92 21.53
N ALA A 377 -66.52 69.61 22.16
CA ALA A 377 -67.81 69.09 22.70
C ALA A 377 -68.83 68.58 21.64
N GLU A 378 -68.38 67.75 20.70
CA GLU A 378 -69.19 67.18 19.64
C GLU A 378 -69.54 65.72 19.96
N PHE A 379 -70.82 65.37 19.81
CA PHE A 379 -71.29 63.99 19.97
C PHE A 379 -70.85 63.14 18.77
N GLY A 380 -70.48 61.88 19.03
CA GLY A 380 -70.07 60.95 17.98
C GLY A 380 -68.79 61.34 17.22
N SER A 381 -67.93 62.18 17.80
CA SER A 381 -66.65 62.61 17.21
C SER A 381 -65.61 61.47 17.11
N PHE A 382 -65.82 60.33 17.78
CA PHE A 382 -64.97 59.15 17.73
C PHE A 382 -65.74 57.92 17.25
N ASP A 383 -65.15 57.12 16.36
CA ASP A 383 -65.78 55.88 15.88
C ASP A 383 -65.86 54.81 16.97
N LEU A 384 -64.86 54.76 17.86
CA LEU A 384 -64.76 53.85 19.00
C LEU A 384 -64.14 54.57 20.19
N VAL A 385 -64.77 54.44 21.36
CA VAL A 385 -64.17 54.78 22.66
C VAL A 385 -63.98 53.49 23.44
N ILE A 386 -62.76 53.27 23.93
CA ILE A 386 -62.41 52.15 24.80
C ILE A 386 -62.27 52.71 26.22
N ILE A 387 -63.06 52.20 27.14
CA ILE A 387 -62.91 52.47 28.57
C ILE A 387 -62.16 51.27 29.15
N ASP A 388 -60.91 51.50 29.52
CA ASP A 388 -60.10 50.53 30.24
C ASP A 388 -60.35 50.64 31.74
N GLU A 389 -60.24 49.52 32.47
CA GLU A 389 -60.59 49.43 33.90
C GLU A 389 -61.96 50.05 34.24
N ALA A 390 -62.98 49.72 33.44
CA ALA A 390 -64.30 50.31 33.56
C ALA A 390 -64.96 50.14 34.94
N SER A 391 -64.55 49.13 35.71
CA SER A 391 -65.01 48.94 37.10
C SER A 391 -64.64 50.10 38.03
N GLN A 392 -63.58 50.86 37.70
CA GLN A 392 -63.14 52.06 38.45
C GLN A 392 -63.66 53.38 37.85
N SER A 393 -64.44 53.31 36.76
CA SER A 393 -64.96 54.49 36.10
C SER A 393 -66.26 54.97 36.77
N ASP A 394 -66.27 56.22 37.22
CA ASP A 394 -67.48 56.89 37.74
C ASP A 394 -68.18 57.69 36.61
N LEU A 395 -69.22 58.47 36.95
CA LEU A 395 -69.94 59.36 36.02
C LEU A 395 -69.03 60.30 35.20
N THR A 396 -67.78 60.49 35.65
CA THR A 396 -66.72 61.18 34.92
C THR A 396 -66.37 60.58 33.55
N ALA A 397 -66.76 59.33 33.26
CA ALA A 397 -66.59 58.69 31.94
C ALA A 397 -67.71 59.07 30.94
N LEU A 398 -68.83 59.61 31.41
CA LEU A 398 -69.97 60.01 30.56
C LEU A 398 -69.57 60.94 29.40
N PRO A 399 -68.72 61.98 29.59
CA PRO A 399 -68.27 62.82 28.50
C PRO A 399 -67.48 62.07 27.42
N ALA A 400 -66.82 60.97 27.75
CA ALA A 400 -66.13 60.11 26.78
C ALA A 400 -67.14 59.29 25.97
N ILE A 401 -68.08 58.66 26.65
CA ILE A 401 -69.15 57.84 26.08
C ILE A 401 -69.98 58.64 25.08
N MET A 402 -70.38 59.86 25.44
CA MET A 402 -71.21 60.71 24.59
C MET A 402 -70.52 61.09 23.26
N ARG A 403 -69.18 61.05 23.21
CA ARG A 403 -68.40 61.36 22.01
C ARG A 403 -68.19 60.16 21.09
N ALA A 404 -68.65 58.98 21.48
CA ALA A 404 -68.42 57.74 20.75
C ALA A 404 -69.60 57.37 19.85
N LYS A 405 -69.32 56.81 18.66
CA LYS A 405 -70.32 56.07 17.86
C LYS A 405 -70.49 54.65 18.36
N LYS A 406 -69.42 54.05 18.87
CA LYS A 406 -69.38 52.73 19.52
C LYS A 406 -68.56 52.83 20.79
N VAL A 407 -68.97 52.10 21.83
CA VAL A 407 -68.23 52.04 23.10
C VAL A 407 -67.84 50.60 23.35
N LEU A 408 -66.55 50.38 23.66
CA LEU A 408 -66.04 49.13 24.19
C LEU A 408 -65.70 49.36 25.65
N ILE A 409 -66.36 48.61 26.53
CA ILE A 409 -66.14 48.65 27.97
C ILE A 409 -65.28 47.45 28.32
N VAL A 410 -64.06 47.69 28.78
CA VAL A 410 -63.11 46.65 29.20
C VAL A 410 -62.96 46.74 30.71
N GLY A 411 -63.31 45.68 31.40
CA GLY A 411 -63.16 45.56 32.85
C GLY A 411 -62.82 44.12 33.22
N ASP A 412 -62.05 43.97 34.30
CA ASP A 412 -61.84 42.68 34.93
C ASP A 412 -62.95 42.45 35.96
N ASP A 413 -63.79 41.44 35.76
CA ASP A 413 -64.88 41.05 36.67
C ASP A 413 -64.36 40.71 38.10
N LYS A 414 -63.04 40.60 38.29
CA LYS A 414 -62.41 40.23 39.57
C LYS A 414 -61.83 41.39 40.38
N GLN A 415 -61.96 42.65 39.95
CA GLN A 415 -61.50 43.82 40.72
C GLN A 415 -62.65 44.71 41.23
N VAL A 416 -62.67 44.92 42.54
CA VAL A 416 -63.68 45.63 43.36
C VAL A 416 -63.95 47.08 42.94
N SER A 417 -65.22 47.51 43.06
CA SER A 417 -65.73 48.86 42.76
C SER A 417 -65.21 49.96 43.70
N PRO A 418 -65.02 51.21 43.24
CA PRO A 418 -64.71 52.35 44.11
C PRO A 418 -65.90 52.72 44.99
N GLU A 419 -65.65 53.00 46.26
CA GLU A 419 -66.62 53.49 47.22
C GLU A 419 -67.08 54.93 46.88
N ALA A 420 -68.27 55.07 46.30
CA ALA A 420 -69.30 56.02 46.75
C ALA A 420 -70.52 56.04 45.80
N SER A 421 -71.70 55.86 46.41
CA SER A 421 -73.04 56.26 45.96
C SER A 421 -73.94 55.28 45.16
N VAL A 422 -75.03 54.93 45.85
CA VAL A 422 -76.41 54.69 45.41
C VAL A 422 -76.61 53.76 44.20
N SER A 423 -76.96 52.51 44.52
CA SER A 423 -77.64 51.57 43.62
C SER A 423 -78.90 52.19 43.03
N ILE A 424 -78.88 52.45 41.72
CA ILE A 424 -80.10 52.46 40.89
C ILE A 424 -79.93 51.33 39.88
N SER A 425 -80.42 50.16 40.28
CA SER A 425 -80.61 49.02 39.38
C SER A 425 -81.68 49.38 38.35
N LYS A 426 -81.27 49.70 37.11
CA LYS A 426 -82.12 49.57 35.94
C LYS A 426 -81.34 48.92 34.81
N LYS A 427 -81.54 47.60 34.69
CA LYS A 427 -81.31 46.85 33.45
C LYS A 427 -82.07 47.55 32.32
N PHE A 428 -81.35 47.99 31.30
CA PHE A 428 -81.92 48.10 29.96
C PHE A 428 -81.06 47.26 29.02
N ALA A 429 -81.68 46.19 28.54
CA ALA A 429 -81.20 45.37 27.46
C ALA A 429 -81.46 46.11 26.14
N ILE A 430 -80.42 46.32 25.34
CA ILE A 430 -80.40 46.07 23.89
C ILE A 430 -79.02 45.50 23.58
#